data_AF-A0A967VJ97-F1
#
_entry.id   AF-A0A967VJ97-F1
#
_cell.length_a   1.000
_cell.length_b   1.000
_cell.length_c   1.000
_cell.angle_alpha   90.00
_cell.angle_beta   90.00
_cell.angle_gamma   90.00
#
_symmetry.space_group_name_H-M   'P 1'
#
loop_
_entity.id
_entity.type
_entity.pdbx_description
1 polymer ?
#
loop_
_entity_poly.entity_id
_entity_poly.type
_entity_poly.pdbx_seq_one_letter_code
_entity_poly.pdbx_strand_id
1 'polypeptide(L)' 'MAEYPSEFEFDAMLTDGTVVHVRPIRPSDAELEHRFILRVGPRSMYQRFFQAKRDLTPEELR' A
#
# COMPACT_ATOMS: atom_id res chain seq x y z
N MET A 1 17.86 6.23 0.80
CA MET A 1 16.48 6.75 0.57
C MET A 1 16.30 6.85 -0.92
N ALA A 2 15.23 6.29 -1.48
CA ALA A 2 14.94 6.50 -2.90
C ALA A 2 14.67 7.99 -3.12
N GLU A 3 15.38 8.60 -4.07
CA GLU A 3 15.23 10.01 -4.40
C GLU A 3 14.05 10.16 -5.38
N TYR A 4 13.02 10.89 -4.97
CA TYR A 4 11.85 11.19 -5.78
C TYR A 4 11.48 12.66 -5.65
N PRO A 5 10.77 13.27 -6.63
CA PRO A 5 10.30 14.64 -6.54
C PRO A 5 9.41 14.85 -5.31
N SER A 6 9.73 15.83 -4.47
CA SER A 6 9.02 16.09 -3.21
C SER A 6 7.52 16.36 -3.40
N GLU A 7 7.10 16.81 -4.58
CA GLU A 7 5.70 17.04 -4.94
C GLU A 7 4.83 15.76 -4.94
N PHE A 8 5.43 14.56 -4.92
CA PHE A 8 4.69 13.31 -4.77
C PHE A 8 4.30 13.00 -3.31
N GLU A 9 4.72 13.83 -2.38
CA GLU A 9 4.38 13.74 -0.96
C GLU A 9 3.44 14.88 -0.58
N PHE A 10 2.19 14.55 -0.22
CA PHE A 10 1.15 15.53 0.05
C PHE A 10 0.04 14.95 0.93
N ASP A 11 -0.69 15.83 1.62
CA ASP A 11 -1.87 15.46 2.38
C ASP A 11 -3.13 15.58 1.53
N ALA A 12 -4.03 14.60 1.66
CA ALA A 12 -5.34 14.57 1.02
C ALA A 12 -6.44 14.45 2.07
N MET A 13 -7.58 15.09 1.82
CA MET A 13 -8.76 14.97 2.67
C MET A 13 -9.74 13.97 2.06
N LEU A 14 -10.14 12.96 2.84
CA LEU A 14 -11.18 12.02 2.48
C LEU A 14 -12.56 12.68 2.59
N THR A 15 -13.58 12.02 2.02
CA THR A 15 -14.96 12.53 2.02
C THR A 15 -15.59 12.63 3.42
N ASP A 16 -15.05 11.91 4.40
CA ASP A 16 -15.46 11.98 5.81
C ASP A 16 -14.69 13.05 6.62
N GLY A 17 -13.82 13.82 5.97
CA GLY A 17 -12.97 14.84 6.59
C GLY A 17 -11.67 14.31 7.19
N THR A 18 -11.41 12.99 7.13
CA THR A 18 -10.13 12.42 7.57
C THR A 18 -9.00 12.89 6.66
N VAL A 19 -7.92 13.40 7.25
CA VAL A 19 -6.70 13.73 6.50
C VAL A 19 -5.81 12.49 6.42
N VAL A 20 -5.36 12.17 5.21
CA VAL A 20 -4.40 11.09 4.94
C VAL A 20 -3.15 11.66 4.29
N HIS A 21 -2.01 11.10 4.65
CA HIS A 21 -0.73 11.45 4.06
C HIS A 21 -0.40 10.49 2.91
N VAL A 22 -0.22 11.04 1.71
CA VAL A 22 0.11 10.29 0.50
C VAL A 22 1.59 10.50 0.18
N ARG A 23 2.32 9.41 -0.02
CA ARG A 23 3.74 9.42 -0.40
C ARG A 23 4.10 8.18 -1.21
N PRO A 24 5.19 8.21 -2.00
CA PRO A 24 5.73 7.00 -2.62
C PRO A 24 6.08 5.92 -1.59
N ILE A 25 5.81 4.66 -1.96
CA ILE A 25 6.21 3.47 -1.20
C ILE A 25 7.75 3.35 -1.29
N ARG A 26 8.39 3.08 -0.15
CA ARG A 26 9.84 2.92 -0.02
C ARG A 26 10.15 1.46 0.34
N PRO A 27 11.35 0.93 0.01
CA PRO A 27 11.72 -0.44 0.41
C PRO A 27 11.65 -0.71 1.92
N SER A 28 11.82 0.33 2.75
CA SER A 28 11.67 0.23 4.20
C SER A 28 10.22 -0.01 4.67
N ASP A 29 9.24 0.14 3.79
CA ASP A 29 7.82 -0.03 4.09
C ASP A 29 7.33 -1.46 3.91
N ALA A 30 8.19 -2.42 3.52
CA ALA A 30 7.80 -3.80 3.24
C ALA A 30 6.94 -4.43 4.36
N GLU A 31 7.32 -4.21 5.63
CA GLU A 31 6.54 -4.67 6.79
C GLU A 31 5.19 -3.95 6.94
N LEU A 32 5.12 -2.66 6.58
CA LEU A 32 3.86 -1.91 6.59
C LEU A 32 2.91 -2.43 5.49
N GLU A 33 3.44 -2.67 4.29
CA GLU A 33 2.68 -3.20 3.16
C GLU A 33 2.19 -4.63 3.45
N HIS A 34 3.04 -5.49 4.01
CA HIS A 34 2.66 -6.84 4.38
C HIS A 34 1.49 -6.85 5.38
N ARG A 35 1.60 -6.07 6.45
CA ARG A 35 0.51 -5.92 7.44
C ARG A 35 -0.76 -5.31 6.85
N PHE A 36 -0.65 -4.45 5.84
CA PHE A 36 -1.81 -3.91 5.13
C PHE A 36 -2.52 -5.02 4.34
N ILE A 37 -1.79 -5.80 3.54
CA ILE A 37 -2.37 -6.88 2.72
C ILE A 37 -3.09 -7.93 3.58
N LEU A 38 -2.53 -8.29 4.73
CA LEU A 38 -3.16 -9.24 5.66
C LEU A 38 -4.53 -8.78 6.19
N ARG A 39 -4.85 -7.48 6.08
CA ARG A 39 -6.15 -6.90 6.47
C ARG A 39 -7.11 -6.73 5.29
N VAL A 40 -6.64 -6.93 4.06
CA VAL A 40 -7.47 -6.83 2.86
C VAL A 40 -8.34 -8.07 2.73
N GLY A 41 -9.65 -7.87 2.55
CA GLY A 41 -10.60 -8.97 2.40
C GLY A 41 -10.33 -9.82 1.15
N PRO A 42 -10.73 -11.11 1.16
CA PRO A 42 -10.44 -12.06 0.08
C PRO A 42 -11.01 -11.64 -1.28
N ARG A 43 -12.16 -10.95 -1.30
CA ARG A 43 -12.75 -10.41 -2.53
C ARG A 43 -11.84 -9.36 -3.17
N SER A 44 -11.31 -8.42 -2.39
CA SER A 44 -10.43 -7.36 -2.89
C SER A 44 -9.08 -7.94 -3.33
N MET A 45 -8.55 -8.92 -2.60
CA MET A 45 -7.36 -9.68 -3.02
C MET A 45 -7.56 -10.36 -4.37
N TYR A 46 -8.69 -11.04 -4.55
CA TYR A 46 -9.02 -11.67 -5.83
C TYR A 46 -9.15 -10.65 -6.96
N GLN A 47 -9.79 -9.51 -6.72
CA GLN A 47 -9.92 -8.45 -7.73
C GLN A 47 -8.57 -7.84 -8.13
N ARG A 48 -7.62 -7.75 -7.19
CA ARG A 48 -6.29 -7.20 -7.45
C ARG A 48 -5.40 -8.18 -8.23
N PHE A 49 -5.41 -9.46 -7.86
CA PHE A 49 -4.43 -10.44 -8.36
C PHE A 49 -5.02 -11.53 -9.25
N PHE A 50 -6.34 -11.54 -9.45
CA PHE A 50 -7.09 -12.59 -10.17
C PHE A 50 -6.81 -14.02 -9.67
N GLN A 51 -6.44 -14.13 -8.40
CA GLN A 51 -6.09 -15.39 -7.72
C GLN A 51 -6.64 -15.39 -6.30
N ALA A 52 -6.95 -16.57 -5.76
CA ALA A 52 -7.38 -16.74 -4.38
C ALA A 52 -6.20 -16.63 -3.40
N LYS A 53 -5.59 -15.44 -3.37
CA LYS A 53 -4.38 -15.13 -2.61
C LYS A 53 -4.73 -14.58 -1.23
N ARG A 54 -3.99 -15.03 -0.21
CA ARG A 54 -4.16 -14.60 1.20
C ARG A 54 -2.99 -13.77 1.73
N ASP A 55 -1.85 -13.80 1.06
CA ASP A 55 -0.64 -13.11 1.46
C ASP A 55 0.29 -12.88 0.24
N LEU A 56 1.26 -11.98 0.33
CA LEU A 56 2.30 -11.73 -0.68
C LEU A 56 3.59 -12.49 -0.40
N THR A 57 4.34 -12.84 -1.44
CA THR A 57 5.68 -13.40 -1.30
C THR A 57 6.71 -12.28 -1.04
N PRO A 58 7.90 -12.60 -0.49
CA PRO A 58 8.97 -11.62 -0.31
C PRO A 58 9.44 -10.95 -1.61
N GLU A 59 9.21 -11.58 -2.77
CA GLU A 59 9.51 -11.02 -4.08
C GLU A 59 8.52 -9.91 -4.48
N GLU A 60 7.27 -9.99 -4.00
CA GLU A 60 6.20 -9.05 -4.32
C GLU A 60 6.18 -7.82 -3.39
N LEU A 61 6.90 -7.88 -2.26
CA LEU A 61 7.02 -6.79 -1.27
C LEU A 61 8.27 -5.90 -1.48
N ARG A 62 8.80 -5.83 -2.71
CA ARG A 62 10.09 -5.19 -3.03
C ARG A 62 9.97 -3.79 -3.60
#